data_AF-L9WXI0-F1
#
_entry.id   AF-L9WXI0-F1
#
_cell.length_a   1.000
_cell.length_b   1.000
_cell.length_c   1.000
_cell.angle_alpha   90.00
_cell.angle_beta   90.00
_cell.angle_gamma   90.00
#
_symmetry.space_group_name_H-M   'P 1'
#
loop_
_entity.id
_entity.type
_entity.pdbx_description
1 polymer ?
#
loop_
_entity_poly.entity_id
_entity_poly.type
_entity_poly.pdbx_seq_one_letter_code
_entity_poly.pdbx_strand_id
1 'polypeptide(L)'
;MTFAEDRLARHLVDGESVRALATGSFPGEPGSEPVAVGLTDRRVLCVSAGGGLTDIRYEFVSSVRSRPRRRWQYRYRTDDALLVGAVGALLATIGVLVAVGVAAGVGPMGGALTTALAAVAATTLAAAHRVRTMTGLGPTVRQFLIGAGGFLLLSIAVLAALVSSISPSLLAAATVAGLGNLVCTPRFVAAFDGVGLSRTRATELTIATVDGETVRLLFEGDSEFGRMLGASLARDDSPSSNSSADDGPTVLARDPLEGEGR
;
A
#
# COMPACT_ATOMS: atom_id res chain seq x y z
N MET A 1 -18.21 -19.49 2.13
CA MET A 1 -17.11 -18.72 2.76
C MET A 1 -15.83 -19.56 2.65
N THR A 2 -15.48 -19.98 1.43
CA THR A 2 -14.64 -21.17 1.17
C THR A 2 -13.84 -21.00 -0.13
N PHE A 3 -12.95 -20.00 -0.19
CA PHE A 3 -12.10 -19.82 -1.39
C PHE A 3 -10.63 -20.09 -1.14
N ALA A 4 -10.07 -19.79 0.04
CA ALA A 4 -8.65 -19.96 0.30
C ALA A 4 -8.29 -21.41 0.69
N GLU A 5 -9.06 -22.01 1.60
CA GLU A 5 -8.88 -23.40 2.05
C GLU A 5 -9.06 -24.40 0.91
N ASP A 6 -10.18 -24.32 0.18
CA ASP A 6 -10.47 -25.18 -0.98
C ASP A 6 -9.43 -25.03 -2.11
N ARG A 7 -8.76 -23.87 -2.21
CA ARG A 7 -7.65 -23.67 -3.15
C ARG A 7 -6.40 -24.40 -2.67
N LEU A 8 -6.03 -24.24 -1.40
CA LEU A 8 -4.87 -24.92 -0.82
C LEU A 8 -5.04 -26.44 -0.78
N ALA A 9 -6.21 -26.93 -0.38
CA ALA A 9 -6.50 -28.35 -0.26
C ALA A 9 -6.25 -29.14 -1.56
N ARG A 10 -6.47 -28.51 -2.73
CA ARG A 10 -6.20 -29.11 -4.05
C ARG A 10 -4.72 -29.29 -4.38
N HIS A 11 -3.83 -28.64 -3.64
CA HIS A 11 -2.38 -28.68 -3.84
C HIS A 11 -1.62 -29.39 -2.71
N LEU A 12 -2.34 -29.87 -1.68
CA LEU A 12 -1.77 -30.68 -0.62
C LEU A 12 -1.49 -32.09 -1.13
N VAL A 13 -0.36 -32.66 -0.71
CA VAL A 13 -0.03 -34.06 -0.94
C VAL A 13 -0.74 -34.93 0.11
N ASP A 14 -0.98 -36.20 -0.19
CA ASP A 14 -1.54 -37.14 0.79
C ASP A 14 -0.72 -37.16 2.08
N GLY A 15 -1.40 -36.97 3.21
CA GLY A 15 -0.80 -36.88 4.55
C GLY A 15 -0.24 -35.50 4.91
N GLU A 16 -0.16 -34.56 3.97
CA GLU A 16 0.23 -33.18 4.25
C GLU A 16 -0.92 -32.42 4.92
N SER A 17 -0.63 -31.71 6.02
CA SER A 17 -1.63 -31.01 6.82
C SER A 17 -1.33 -29.52 6.93
N VAL A 18 -2.34 -28.68 6.69
CA VAL A 18 -2.21 -27.22 6.89
C VAL A 18 -2.20 -26.92 8.39
N ARG A 19 -1.10 -26.36 8.88
CA ARG A 19 -0.93 -25.93 10.27
C ARG A 19 -1.44 -24.52 10.52
N ALA A 20 -1.23 -23.64 9.54
CA ALA A 20 -1.71 -22.28 9.60
C ALA A 20 -2.11 -21.78 8.22
N LEU A 21 -3.16 -20.97 8.19
CA LEU A 21 -3.66 -20.33 6.98
C LEU A 21 -3.68 -18.82 7.17
N ALA A 22 -3.21 -18.09 6.17
CA ALA A 22 -3.29 -16.64 6.11
C ALA A 22 -3.64 -16.19 4.68
N THR A 23 -4.08 -14.94 4.56
CA THR A 23 -4.26 -14.27 3.27
C THR A 23 -3.24 -13.13 3.18
N GLY A 24 -2.54 -13.04 2.05
CA GLY A 24 -1.56 -11.99 1.78
C GLY A 24 -1.58 -11.54 0.33
N SER A 25 -0.58 -10.77 -0.06
CA SER A 25 -0.36 -10.30 -1.43
C SER A 25 1.14 -10.24 -1.72
N PHE A 26 1.54 -10.31 -2.99
CA PHE A 26 2.92 -10.11 -3.40
C PHE A 26 3.20 -8.61 -3.56
N PRO A 27 4.17 -8.03 -2.83
CA PRO A 27 4.48 -6.61 -2.95
C PRO A 27 5.21 -6.32 -4.26
N GLY A 28 4.76 -5.30 -5.00
CA GLY A 28 5.45 -4.80 -6.20
C GLY A 28 4.58 -4.80 -7.45
N GLU A 29 3.50 -5.57 -7.47
CA GLU A 29 2.58 -5.61 -8.59
C GLU A 29 1.38 -4.69 -8.36
N PRO A 30 1.12 -3.71 -9.25
CA PRO A 30 -0.09 -2.92 -9.19
C PRO A 30 -1.30 -3.83 -9.42
N GLY A 31 -2.18 -3.91 -8.43
CA GLY A 31 -3.34 -4.82 -8.47
C GLY A 31 -3.01 -6.26 -8.06
N SER A 32 -1.92 -6.49 -7.32
CA SER A 32 -1.57 -7.82 -6.81
C SER A 32 -2.78 -8.52 -6.20
N GLU A 33 -3.14 -9.66 -6.80
CA GLU A 33 -4.28 -10.44 -6.38
C GLU A 33 -4.06 -11.00 -4.96
N PRO A 34 -5.13 -11.20 -4.18
CA PRO A 34 -5.02 -11.85 -2.89
C PRO A 34 -4.55 -13.31 -3.06
N VAL A 35 -3.52 -13.65 -2.30
CA VAL A 35 -2.86 -14.95 -2.28
C VAL A 35 -3.23 -15.66 -0.98
N ALA A 36 -3.70 -16.89 -1.10
CA ALA A 36 -3.86 -17.79 0.04
C ALA A 36 -2.49 -18.37 0.40
N VAL A 37 -2.05 -18.17 1.64
CA VAL A 37 -0.75 -18.66 2.12
C VAL A 37 -1.00 -19.70 3.20
N GLY A 38 -0.63 -20.94 2.92
CA GLY A 38 -0.70 -22.08 3.83
C GLY A 38 0.69 -22.47 4.35
N LEU A 39 0.83 -22.56 5.65
CA LEU A 39 1.95 -23.21 6.31
C LEU A 39 1.57 -24.68 6.52
N THR A 40 2.28 -25.61 5.90
CA THR A 40 2.03 -27.05 6.09
C THR A 40 3.06 -27.65 7.05
N ASP A 41 2.98 -28.94 7.27
CA ASP A 41 4.03 -29.70 7.96
C ASP A 41 5.31 -29.87 7.14
N ARG A 42 5.30 -29.57 5.82
CA ARG A 42 6.44 -29.81 4.91
C ARG A 42 6.96 -28.56 4.18
N ARG A 43 6.11 -27.56 3.97
CA ARG A 43 6.41 -26.41 3.10
C ARG A 43 5.49 -25.22 3.37
N VAL A 44 5.87 -24.08 2.80
CA VAL A 44 4.98 -22.91 2.66
C VAL A 44 4.40 -22.94 1.25
N LEU A 45 3.07 -22.99 1.15
CA LEU A 45 2.34 -22.95 -0.11
C LEU A 45 1.64 -21.60 -0.27
N CYS A 46 1.86 -20.93 -1.39
CA CYS A 46 1.17 -19.70 -1.76
C CYS A 46 0.36 -19.94 -3.04
N VAL A 47 -0.94 -19.69 -2.99
CA VAL A 47 -1.86 -19.90 -4.12
C VAL A 47 -2.56 -18.59 -4.47
N SER A 48 -2.27 -18.03 -5.64
CA SER A 48 -2.91 -16.83 -6.16
C SER A 48 -4.37 -17.08 -6.55
N ALA A 49 -5.17 -16.01 -6.70
CA ALA A 49 -6.54 -16.13 -7.23
C ALA A 49 -6.56 -16.61 -8.68
N GLY A 50 -5.60 -16.16 -9.51
CA GLY A 50 -5.39 -16.65 -10.87
C GLY A 50 -4.82 -18.07 -11.00
N GLY A 51 -4.66 -18.83 -9.91
CA GLY A 51 -4.15 -20.20 -9.94
C GLY A 51 -2.63 -20.34 -9.98
N GLY A 52 -1.89 -19.24 -9.91
CA GLY A 52 -0.44 -19.27 -9.71
C GLY A 52 -0.08 -19.93 -8.39
N LEU A 53 0.89 -20.85 -8.41
CA LEU A 53 1.36 -21.60 -7.25
C LEU A 53 2.83 -21.29 -6.98
N THR A 54 3.15 -20.95 -5.74
CA THR A 54 4.53 -20.85 -5.24
C THR A 54 4.68 -21.83 -4.09
N ASP A 55 5.58 -22.80 -4.27
CA ASP A 55 5.92 -23.81 -3.28
C ASP A 55 7.33 -23.54 -2.74
N ILE A 56 7.45 -23.38 -1.42
CA ILE A 56 8.71 -23.15 -0.73
C ILE A 56 8.90 -24.25 0.32
N ARG A 57 9.71 -25.26 0.01
CA ARG A 57 10.07 -26.31 0.97
C ARG A 57 11.01 -25.76 2.04
N TYR A 58 10.87 -26.26 3.28
CA TYR A 58 11.65 -25.77 4.41
C TYR A 58 13.16 -25.93 4.22
N GLU A 59 13.60 -27.02 3.58
CA GLU A 59 15.01 -27.27 3.23
C GLU A 59 15.64 -26.19 2.33
N PHE A 60 14.83 -25.45 1.57
CA PHE A 60 15.31 -24.35 0.75
C PHE A 60 15.20 -23.00 1.43
N VAL A 61 14.66 -22.90 2.65
CA VAL A 61 14.53 -21.62 3.36
C VAL A 61 15.83 -21.32 4.09
N SER A 62 16.55 -20.29 3.64
CA SER A 62 17.80 -19.86 4.27
C SER A 62 17.57 -18.86 5.40
N SER A 63 16.57 -17.98 5.28
CA SER A 63 16.19 -17.08 6.38
C SER A 63 14.77 -16.56 6.24
N VAL A 64 14.16 -16.26 7.38
CA VAL A 64 12.84 -15.64 7.47
C VAL A 64 12.93 -14.36 8.28
N ARG A 65 12.44 -13.26 7.72
CA ARG A 65 12.35 -11.96 8.39
C ARG A 65 10.93 -11.45 8.34
N SER A 66 10.36 -11.17 9.51
CA SER A 66 9.08 -10.48 9.64
C SER A 66 9.33 -9.03 10.04
N ARG A 67 8.77 -8.08 9.29
CA ARG A 67 8.85 -6.65 9.61
C ARG A 67 7.46 -6.04 9.65
N PRO A 68 7.03 -5.48 10.78
CA PRO A 68 5.78 -4.72 10.81
C PRO A 68 5.95 -3.47 9.96
N ARG A 69 5.03 -3.27 9.02
CA ARG A 69 5.01 -2.16 8.08
C ARG A 69 3.69 -1.41 8.20
N ARG A 70 3.76 -0.10 8.36
CA ARG A 70 2.57 0.74 8.40
C ARG A 70 2.34 1.25 6.97
N ARG A 71 1.26 0.82 6.32
CA ARG A 71 0.88 1.29 4.99
C ARG A 71 -0.30 2.25 5.14
N TRP A 72 -0.15 3.44 4.57
CA TRP A 72 -1.29 4.32 4.36
C TRP A 72 -2.03 3.80 3.14
N GLN A 73 -3.26 3.33 3.33
CA GLN A 73 -4.16 3.02 2.24
C GLN A 73 -5.21 4.13 2.19
N TYR A 74 -5.25 4.81 1.04
CA TYR A 74 -6.35 5.70 0.73
C TYR A 74 -7.59 4.83 0.49
N ARG A 75 -8.53 4.87 1.42
CA ARG A 75 -9.82 4.23 1.22
C ARG A 75 -10.69 5.22 0.46
N TYR A 76 -10.66 5.13 -0.87
CA TYR A 76 -11.62 5.83 -1.71
C TYR A 76 -12.97 5.14 -1.54
N ARG A 77 -13.86 5.74 -0.73
CA ARG A 77 -15.21 5.20 -0.46
C ARG A 77 -16.22 5.53 -1.57
N THR A 78 -15.84 6.32 -2.55
CA THR A 78 -16.73 6.83 -3.58
C THR A 78 -16.00 6.89 -4.91
N ASP A 79 -16.66 6.34 -5.93
CA ASP A 79 -16.25 6.28 -7.33
C ASP A 79 -15.59 7.57 -7.82
N ASP A 80 -14.66 7.41 -8.77
CA ASP A 80 -13.75 8.39 -9.38
C ASP A 80 -14.36 9.76 -9.78
N ALA A 81 -15.68 9.89 -9.76
CA ALA A 81 -16.44 11.10 -10.09
C ALA A 81 -16.09 12.32 -9.22
N LEU A 82 -15.73 12.14 -7.94
CA LEU A 82 -15.49 13.28 -7.04
C LEU A 82 -14.13 13.95 -7.27
N LEU A 83 -13.09 13.18 -7.57
CA LEU A 83 -11.75 13.72 -7.82
C LEU A 83 -11.70 14.35 -9.21
N VAL A 84 -12.35 13.73 -10.20
CA VAL A 84 -12.58 14.32 -11.53
C VAL A 84 -13.43 15.59 -11.40
N GLY A 85 -14.45 15.61 -10.54
CA GLY A 85 -15.26 16.79 -10.26
C GLY A 85 -14.48 17.94 -9.63
N ALA A 86 -13.60 17.66 -8.65
CA ALA A 86 -12.77 18.67 -8.00
C ALA A 86 -11.71 19.26 -8.94
N VAL A 87 -11.03 18.42 -9.73
CA VAL A 87 -10.07 18.87 -10.75
C VAL A 87 -10.79 19.64 -11.86
N GLY A 88 -11.96 19.18 -12.29
CA GLY A 88 -12.80 19.87 -13.27
C GLY A 88 -13.28 21.25 -12.80
N ALA A 89 -13.71 21.37 -11.54
CA ALA A 89 -14.11 22.65 -10.96
C ALA A 89 -12.94 23.64 -10.84
N LEU A 90 -11.74 23.15 -10.50
CA LEU A 90 -10.51 23.96 -10.46
C LEU A 90 -10.12 24.45 -11.87
N LEU A 91 -10.13 23.56 -12.87
CA LEU A 91 -9.83 23.93 -14.25
C LEU A 91 -10.87 24.89 -14.84
N ALA A 92 -12.15 24.72 -14.51
CA ALA A 92 -13.22 25.61 -14.93
C ALA A 92 -13.07 27.02 -14.32
N THR A 93 -12.75 27.12 -13.03
CA THR A 93 -12.51 28.43 -12.39
C THR A 93 -11.30 29.14 -12.98
N ILE A 94 -10.23 28.40 -13.30
CA ILE A 94 -9.04 28.96 -13.97
C ILE A 94 -9.36 29.39 -15.40
N GLY A 95 -10.11 28.59 -16.16
CA GLY A 95 -10.55 28.93 -17.51
C GLY A 95 -11.40 30.21 -17.54
N VAL A 96 -12.30 30.39 -16.57
CA VAL A 96 -13.10 31.62 -16.43
C VAL A 96 -12.21 32.81 -16.10
N LEU A 97 -11.24 32.67 -15.19
CA LEU A 97 -10.30 33.75 -14.85
C LEU A 97 -9.43 34.18 -16.05
N VAL A 98 -8.98 33.23 -16.86
CA VAL A 98 -8.18 33.50 -18.07
C VAL A 98 -9.03 34.16 -19.15
N ALA A 99 -10.24 33.66 -19.42
CA ALA A 99 -11.14 34.23 -20.42
C ALA A 99 -11.55 35.68 -20.07
N VAL A 100 -11.78 35.94 -18.78
CA VAL A 100 -12.07 37.28 -18.26
C VAL A 100 -10.86 38.22 -18.41
N GLY A 101 -9.65 37.73 -18.18
CA GLY A 101 -8.43 38.51 -18.34
C GLY A 101 -8.15 38.92 -19.80
N VAL A 102 -8.39 38.02 -20.76
CA VAL A 102 -8.15 38.30 -22.20
C VAL A 102 -9.15 39.31 -22.76
N ALA A 103 -10.38 39.36 -22.24
CA ALA A 103 -11.44 40.21 -22.77
C ALA A 103 -11.39 41.69 -22.32
N ALA A 104 -10.60 42.04 -21.30
CA ALA A 104 -10.89 43.25 -20.51
C ALA A 104 -10.09 44.54 -20.84
N GLY A 105 -8.88 44.49 -21.41
CA GLY A 105 -8.18 45.68 -21.95
C GLY A 105 -7.71 46.77 -20.93
N VAL A 106 -6.47 47.24 -21.07
CA VAL A 106 -5.61 47.79 -19.99
C VAL A 106 -6.00 49.20 -19.41
N GLY A 107 -6.32 49.33 -18.11
CA GLY A 107 -6.34 50.55 -17.26
C GLY A 107 -5.89 50.41 -15.76
N PRO A 108 -5.65 51.54 -15.04
CA PRO A 108 -4.65 51.67 -13.96
C PRO A 108 -5.05 51.28 -12.51
N MET A 109 -6.14 50.54 -12.27
CA MET A 109 -6.60 50.16 -10.91
C MET A 109 -6.00 48.83 -10.38
N GLY A 110 -4.69 48.65 -10.50
CA GLY A 110 -4.01 47.37 -10.19
C GLY A 110 -3.77 47.05 -8.71
N GLY A 111 -3.92 48.01 -7.78
CA GLY A 111 -3.45 47.86 -6.39
C GLY A 111 -4.35 47.05 -5.44
N ALA A 112 -5.66 47.01 -5.65
CA ALA A 112 -6.59 46.24 -4.80
C ALA A 112 -6.67 44.76 -5.21
N LEU A 113 -6.34 44.46 -6.47
CA LEU A 113 -6.34 43.10 -7.00
C LEU A 113 -5.11 42.31 -6.54
N THR A 114 -3.96 42.95 -6.44
CA THR A 114 -2.72 42.32 -5.96
C THR A 114 -2.81 41.89 -4.50
N THR A 115 -3.51 42.63 -3.64
CA THR A 115 -3.72 42.27 -2.22
C THR A 115 -4.69 41.10 -2.05
N ALA A 116 -5.78 41.07 -2.83
CA ALA A 116 -6.69 39.93 -2.85
C ALA A 116 -6.01 38.65 -3.38
N LEU A 117 -5.18 38.78 -4.43
CA LEU A 117 -4.35 37.70 -4.95
C LEU A 117 -3.33 37.20 -3.92
N ALA A 118 -2.68 38.10 -3.18
CA ALA A 118 -1.74 37.73 -2.13
C ALA A 118 -2.43 36.95 -1.00
N ALA A 119 -3.65 37.31 -0.64
CA ALA A 119 -4.44 36.58 0.37
C ALA A 119 -4.84 35.18 -0.11
N VAL A 120 -5.24 35.04 -1.38
CA VAL A 120 -5.54 33.72 -1.99
C VAL A 120 -4.28 32.86 -2.11
N ALA A 121 -3.15 33.45 -2.49
CA ALA A 121 -1.86 32.77 -2.51
C ALA A 121 -1.42 32.31 -1.11
N ALA A 122 -1.58 33.16 -0.09
CA ALA A 122 -1.21 32.82 1.29
C ALA A 122 -2.09 31.71 1.86
N THR A 123 -3.40 31.74 1.60
CA THR A 123 -4.34 30.71 2.07
C THR A 123 -4.14 29.36 1.38
N THR A 124 -3.87 29.36 0.07
CA THR A 124 -3.51 28.13 -0.66
C THR A 124 -2.17 27.57 -0.22
N LEU A 125 -1.17 28.41 0.05
CA LEU A 125 0.12 27.98 0.59
C LEU A 125 -0.03 27.39 2.01
N ALA A 126 -0.82 28.02 2.87
CA ALA A 126 -1.10 27.53 4.22
C ALA A 126 -1.87 26.21 4.21
N ALA A 127 -2.86 26.06 3.31
CA ALA A 127 -3.59 24.81 3.11
C ALA A 127 -2.65 23.70 2.60
N ALA A 128 -1.81 23.99 1.60
CA ALA A 128 -0.81 23.05 1.08
C ALA A 128 0.21 22.63 2.15
N HIS A 129 0.67 23.59 2.98
CA HIS A 129 1.59 23.31 4.07
C HIS A 129 0.95 22.44 5.16
N ARG A 130 -0.34 22.68 5.47
CA ARG A 130 -1.08 21.89 6.46
C ARG A 130 -1.37 20.47 5.98
N VAL A 131 -1.68 20.29 4.70
CA VAL A 131 -1.81 18.97 4.08
C VAL A 131 -0.46 18.24 4.12
N ARG A 132 0.65 18.95 3.82
CA ARG A 132 2.01 18.38 3.85
C ARG A 132 2.43 17.91 5.23
N THR A 133 2.09 18.63 6.30
CA THR A 133 2.45 18.23 7.68
C THR A 133 1.58 17.10 8.23
N MET A 134 0.30 17.02 7.82
CA MET A 134 -0.60 15.97 8.32
C MET A 134 -0.44 14.61 7.64
N THR A 135 -0.05 14.59 6.37
CA THR A 135 -0.19 13.38 5.55
C THR A 135 1.08 12.53 5.43
N GLY A 136 2.25 13.04 5.84
CA GLY A 136 3.50 12.27 5.82
C GLY A 136 3.79 11.60 4.46
N LEU A 137 3.43 12.26 3.36
CA LEU A 137 3.36 11.65 2.04
C LEU A 137 4.74 11.47 1.39
N GLY A 138 4.91 10.30 0.78
CA GLY A 138 6.12 9.90 0.06
C GLY A 138 6.38 10.66 -1.26
N PRO A 139 7.47 10.32 -1.97
CA PRO A 139 8.04 11.11 -3.08
C PRO A 139 7.10 11.37 -4.27
N THR A 140 6.10 10.51 -4.51
CA THR A 140 5.16 10.65 -5.64
C THR A 140 4.20 11.84 -5.46
N VAL A 141 3.81 12.16 -4.23
CA VAL A 141 2.95 13.33 -3.95
C VAL A 141 3.76 14.62 -4.01
N ARG A 142 5.09 14.55 -3.84
CA ARG A 142 5.98 15.70 -4.04
C ARG A 142 5.89 16.22 -5.48
N GLN A 143 5.78 15.35 -6.47
CA GLN A 143 5.59 15.75 -7.87
C GLN A 143 4.23 16.41 -8.09
N PHE A 144 3.17 15.90 -7.46
CA PHE A 144 1.83 16.51 -7.54
C PHE A 144 1.77 17.89 -6.86
N LEU A 145 2.44 18.05 -5.72
CA LEU A 145 2.57 19.34 -5.01
C LEU A 145 3.44 20.34 -5.77
N ILE A 146 4.53 19.89 -6.40
CA ILE A 146 5.37 20.75 -7.26
C ILE A 146 4.58 21.16 -8.52
N GLY A 147 3.81 20.24 -9.11
CA GLY A 147 2.93 20.53 -10.24
C GLY A 147 1.83 21.52 -9.88
N ALA A 148 1.09 21.27 -8.80
CA ALA A 148 0.02 22.15 -8.32
C ALA A 148 0.54 23.52 -7.86
N GLY A 149 1.67 23.56 -7.15
CA GLY A 149 2.32 24.80 -6.73
C GLY A 149 2.88 25.60 -7.91
N GLY A 150 3.51 24.93 -8.88
CA GLY A 150 3.96 25.55 -10.12
C GLY A 150 2.79 26.10 -10.95
N PHE A 151 1.68 25.37 -11.01
CA PHE A 151 0.48 25.81 -11.72
C PHE A 151 -0.22 26.99 -11.03
N LEU A 152 -0.24 27.01 -9.69
CA LEU A 152 -0.73 28.15 -8.90
C LEU A 152 0.15 29.39 -9.13
N LEU A 153 1.47 29.23 -9.09
CA LEU A 153 2.40 30.34 -9.35
C LEU A 153 2.30 30.84 -10.79
N LEU A 154 2.12 29.94 -11.76
CA LEU A 154 1.90 30.29 -13.17
C LEU A 154 0.58 31.07 -13.34
N SER A 155 -0.50 30.61 -12.72
CA SER A 155 -1.80 31.29 -12.80
C SER A 155 -1.78 32.65 -12.08
N ILE A 156 -1.08 32.78 -10.96
CA ILE A 156 -0.82 34.08 -10.30
C ILE A 156 0.02 34.99 -11.20
N ALA A 157 1.06 34.48 -11.85
CA ALA A 157 1.92 35.26 -12.75
C ALA A 157 1.17 35.74 -14.00
N VAL A 158 0.36 34.87 -14.60
CA VAL A 158 -0.52 35.20 -15.74
C VAL A 158 -1.55 36.24 -15.32
N LEU A 159 -2.19 36.07 -14.16
CA LEU A 159 -3.19 37.02 -13.68
C LEU A 159 -2.55 38.38 -13.33
N ALA A 160 -1.38 38.40 -12.69
CA ALA A 160 -0.64 39.62 -12.38
C ALA A 160 -0.24 40.40 -13.65
N ALA A 161 0.07 39.70 -14.74
CA ALA A 161 0.33 40.33 -16.04
C ALA A 161 -0.93 40.94 -16.69
N LEU A 162 -2.13 40.52 -16.27
CA LEU A 162 -3.43 40.94 -16.82
C LEU A 162 -4.19 41.96 -15.94
N VAL A 163 -3.77 42.16 -14.68
CA VAL A 163 -4.45 42.97 -13.63
C VAL A 163 -4.65 44.43 -14.02
N SER A 164 -3.84 44.95 -14.92
CA SER A 164 -3.91 46.33 -15.35
C SER A 164 -5.10 46.60 -16.28
N SER A 165 -6.27 45.90 -16.24
CA SER A 165 -7.31 45.96 -17.29
C SER A 165 -8.78 45.73 -16.87
N ILE A 166 -9.13 45.76 -15.58
CA ILE A 166 -10.37 45.09 -15.13
C ILE A 166 -11.55 46.07 -14.97
N SER A 167 -12.68 45.78 -15.62
CA SER A 167 -13.93 46.51 -15.41
C SER A 167 -14.56 46.15 -14.04
N PRO A 168 -15.17 47.11 -13.32
CA PRO A 168 -15.76 46.87 -12.00
C PRO A 168 -16.89 45.83 -12.04
N SER A 169 -17.57 45.67 -13.18
CA SER A 169 -18.61 44.66 -13.39
C SER A 169 -18.04 43.23 -13.40
N LEU A 170 -16.86 43.04 -14.02
CA LEU A 170 -16.15 41.75 -14.01
C LEU A 170 -15.59 41.43 -12.64
N LEU A 171 -15.12 42.45 -11.93
CA LEU A 171 -14.70 42.29 -10.54
C LEU A 171 -15.87 41.87 -9.65
N ALA A 172 -17.05 42.51 -9.80
CA ALA A 172 -18.26 42.10 -9.09
C ALA A 172 -18.68 40.65 -9.44
N ALA A 173 -18.65 40.26 -10.72
CA ALA A 173 -18.96 38.90 -11.15
C ALA A 173 -17.96 37.87 -10.58
N ALA A 174 -16.67 38.17 -10.60
CA ALA A 174 -15.63 37.33 -10.00
C ALA A 174 -15.78 37.22 -8.48
N THR A 175 -16.19 38.31 -7.82
CA THR A 175 -16.44 38.32 -6.37
C THR A 175 -17.67 37.48 -6.01
N VAL A 176 -18.75 37.57 -6.79
CA VAL A 176 -19.96 36.75 -6.63
C VAL A 176 -19.65 35.28 -6.91
N ALA A 177 -18.86 34.98 -7.94
CA ALA A 177 -18.42 33.62 -8.24
C ALA A 177 -17.48 33.06 -7.14
N GLY A 178 -16.57 33.88 -6.61
CA GLY A 178 -15.71 33.53 -5.48
C GLY A 178 -16.50 33.27 -4.20
N LEU A 179 -17.49 34.11 -3.89
CA LEU A 179 -18.43 33.92 -2.79
C LEU A 179 -19.29 32.67 -2.99
N GLY A 180 -19.77 32.42 -4.20
CA GLY A 180 -20.49 31.19 -4.54
C GLY A 180 -19.66 29.94 -4.29
N ASN A 181 -18.37 29.97 -4.65
CA ASN A 181 -17.43 28.88 -4.33
C ASN A 181 -17.21 28.73 -2.82
N LEU A 182 -17.06 29.83 -2.07
CA LEU A 182 -16.94 29.81 -0.61
C LEU A 182 -18.18 29.20 0.07
N VAL A 183 -19.39 29.55 -0.40
CA VAL A 183 -20.65 29.00 0.10
C VAL A 183 -20.80 27.51 -0.26
N CYS A 184 -20.28 27.09 -1.41
CA CYS A 184 -20.27 25.67 -1.81
C CYS A 184 -19.15 24.86 -1.13
N THR A 185 -18.13 25.50 -0.57
CA THR A 185 -16.99 24.84 0.09
C THR A 185 -17.41 23.84 1.18
N PRO A 186 -18.34 24.14 2.12
CA PRO A 186 -18.76 23.16 3.12
C PRO A 186 -19.43 21.91 2.51
N ARG A 187 -20.12 22.03 1.35
CA ARG A 187 -20.66 20.86 0.63
C ARG A 187 -19.55 20.00 0.04
N PHE A 188 -18.48 20.61 -0.46
CA PHE A 188 -17.30 19.88 -0.92
C PHE A 188 -16.55 19.22 0.25
N VAL A 189 -16.41 19.89 1.39
CA VAL A 189 -15.79 19.32 2.60
C VAL A 189 -16.57 18.10 3.08
N ALA A 190 -17.90 18.16 3.11
CA ALA A 190 -18.74 16.99 3.42
C ALA A 190 -18.59 15.85 2.39
N ALA A 191 -18.27 16.17 1.12
CA ALA A 191 -17.95 15.15 0.11
C ALA A 191 -16.55 14.53 0.32
N PHE A 192 -15.61 15.27 0.94
CA PHE A 192 -14.29 14.77 1.31
C PHE A 192 -14.26 14.02 2.65
N ASP A 193 -15.30 14.12 3.49
CA ASP A 193 -15.43 13.36 4.74
C ASP A 193 -15.49 11.82 4.53
N GLY A 194 -15.62 11.37 3.27
CA GLY A 194 -15.51 9.96 2.88
C GLY A 194 -14.09 9.50 2.50
N VAL A 195 -13.15 10.42 2.24
CA VAL A 195 -11.77 10.11 1.83
C VAL A 195 -10.92 9.91 3.09
N GLY A 196 -11.12 8.77 3.74
CA GLY A 196 -10.36 8.38 4.90
C GLY A 196 -8.96 7.90 4.52
N LEU A 197 -7.93 8.58 5.01
CA LEU A 197 -6.60 7.99 5.14
C LEU A 197 -6.65 6.94 6.25
N SER A 198 -6.91 5.69 5.87
CA SER A 198 -6.86 4.59 6.83
C SER A 198 -5.41 4.13 6.98
N ARG A 199 -4.96 4.05 8.23
CA ARG A 199 -3.66 3.49 8.57
C ARG A 199 -3.83 2.01 8.84
N THR A 200 -3.57 1.19 7.83
CA THR A 200 -3.61 -0.27 7.99
C THR A 200 -2.23 -0.75 8.43
N ARG A 201 -2.21 -1.57 9.49
CA ARG A 201 -1.01 -2.33 9.85
C ARG A 201 -0.90 -3.50 8.90
N ALA A 202 0.27 -3.69 8.32
CA ALA A 202 0.58 -4.85 7.50
C ALA A 202 1.88 -5.47 8.00
N THR A 203 2.02 -6.77 7.84
CA THR A 203 3.25 -7.49 8.19
C THR A 203 3.91 -7.94 6.90
N GLU A 204 5.10 -7.41 6.62
CA GLU A 204 5.92 -7.85 5.48
C GLU A 204 6.80 -9.02 5.93
N LEU A 205 6.57 -10.18 5.33
CA LEU A 205 7.37 -11.38 5.51
C LEU A 205 8.29 -11.54 4.31
N THR A 206 9.59 -11.61 4.55
CA THR A 206 10.59 -11.93 3.54
C THR A 206 11.17 -13.30 3.85
N ILE A 207 11.04 -14.21 2.90
CA ILE A 207 11.61 -15.56 2.93
C ILE A 207 12.73 -15.57 1.90
N ALA A 208 13.97 -15.71 2.34
CA ALA A 208 15.10 -15.92 1.45
C ALA A 208 15.30 -17.42 1.27
N THR A 209 15.56 -17.85 0.03
CA THR A 209 15.88 -19.25 -0.26
C THR A 209 17.39 -19.47 -0.33
N VAL A 210 17.82 -20.73 -0.36
CA VAL A 210 19.23 -21.12 -0.51
C VAL A 210 19.77 -20.72 -1.89
N ASP A 211 18.91 -20.69 -2.91
CA ASP A 211 19.26 -20.29 -4.28
C ASP A 211 19.45 -18.76 -4.45
N GLY A 212 19.26 -17.99 -3.38
CA GLY A 212 19.35 -16.53 -3.39
C GLY A 212 18.07 -15.82 -3.85
N GLU A 213 17.00 -16.56 -4.13
CA GLU A 213 15.70 -15.97 -4.41
C GLU A 213 15.06 -15.41 -3.12
N THR A 214 14.24 -14.37 -3.27
CA THR A 214 13.52 -13.80 -2.12
C THR A 214 12.03 -13.69 -2.42
N VAL A 215 11.23 -14.41 -1.65
CA VAL A 215 9.77 -14.32 -1.70
C VAL A 215 9.31 -13.34 -0.65
N ARG A 216 8.61 -12.29 -1.08
CA ARG A 216 8.04 -11.28 -0.18
C ARG A 216 6.53 -11.44 -0.16
N LEU A 217 5.98 -11.52 1.04
CA LEU A 217 4.54 -11.62 1.27
C LEU A 217 4.13 -10.47 2.18
N LEU A 218 3.03 -9.81 1.84
CA LEU A 218 2.45 -8.75 2.64
C LEU A 218 1.10 -9.22 3.18
N PHE A 219 1.03 -9.39 4.50
CA PHE A 219 -0.17 -9.79 5.22
C PHE A 219 -0.89 -8.57 5.77
N GLU A 220 -2.22 -8.57 5.71
CA GLU A 220 -3.03 -7.56 6.38
C GLU A 220 -3.12 -7.85 7.88
N GLY A 221 -2.95 -6.82 8.70
CA GLY A 221 -2.98 -6.93 10.16
C GLY A 221 -1.66 -7.42 10.80
N ASP A 222 -1.74 -7.63 12.11
CA ASP A 222 -0.67 -8.19 12.91
C ASP A 222 -0.74 -9.72 12.80
N SER A 223 -0.11 -10.26 11.74
CA SER A 223 -0.12 -11.69 11.46
C SER A 223 0.98 -12.42 12.22
N GLU A 224 0.62 -13.43 12.99
CA GLU A 224 1.57 -14.30 13.70
C GLU A 224 2.27 -15.30 12.76
N PHE A 225 1.96 -15.27 11.47
CA PHE A 225 2.47 -16.23 10.47
C PHE A 225 3.99 -16.29 10.43
N GLY A 226 4.68 -15.15 10.52
CA GLY A 226 6.15 -15.14 10.58
C GLY A 226 6.72 -15.84 11.82
N ARG A 227 6.03 -15.77 12.96
CA ARG A 227 6.44 -16.45 14.19
C ARG A 227 6.21 -17.96 14.08
N MET A 228 5.08 -18.38 13.51
CA MET A 228 4.77 -19.79 13.28
C MET A 228 5.70 -20.44 12.26
N LEU A 229 6.07 -19.73 11.19
CA LEU A 229 7.05 -20.18 10.23
C LEU A 229 8.43 -20.34 10.88
N GLY A 230 8.89 -19.34 11.64
CA GLY A 230 10.16 -19.44 12.37
C GLY A 230 10.20 -20.60 13.37
N ALA A 231 9.11 -20.85 14.09
CA ALA A 231 8.99 -21.99 14.99
C ALA A 231 8.98 -23.34 14.27
N SER A 232 8.43 -23.40 13.04
CA SER A 232 8.41 -24.61 12.23
C SER A 232 9.81 -24.93 11.67
N LEU A 233 10.56 -23.92 11.23
CA LEU A 233 11.94 -24.08 10.78
C LEU A 233 12.86 -24.57 11.91
N ALA A 234 12.75 -23.97 13.10
CA ALA A 234 13.56 -24.40 14.26
C ALA A 234 13.27 -25.84 14.72
N ARG A 235 12.07 -26.37 14.45
CA ARG A 235 11.71 -27.75 14.75
C ARG A 235 12.31 -28.73 13.74
N ASP A 236 12.45 -28.35 12.48
CA ASP A 236 13.03 -29.19 11.42
C ASP A 236 14.56 -29.32 11.59
N ASP A 237 15.22 -28.26 12.07
CA ASP A 237 16.64 -28.26 12.41
C ASP A 237 16.99 -29.11 13.64
N SER A 238 15.99 -29.50 14.44
CA SER A 238 16.23 -30.43 15.54
C SER A 238 16.46 -31.80 14.92
N PRO A 239 17.70 -32.35 14.94
CA PRO A 239 17.98 -33.64 14.35
C PRO A 239 17.01 -34.61 15.00
N SER A 240 16.06 -35.11 14.20
CA SER A 240 15.13 -36.12 14.66
C SER A 240 15.99 -37.17 15.31
N SER A 241 15.87 -37.32 16.63
CA SER A 241 16.59 -38.32 17.38
C SER A 241 15.96 -39.66 16.97
N ASN A 242 16.27 -40.09 15.75
CA ASN A 242 16.34 -41.47 15.34
C ASN A 242 17.54 -42.06 16.09
N SER A 243 17.45 -42.00 17.42
CA SER A 243 17.83 -43.07 18.30
C SER A 243 17.00 -44.27 17.83
N SER A 244 17.44 -44.86 16.71
CA SER A 244 17.37 -46.29 16.55
C SER A 244 18.14 -46.82 17.76
N ALA A 245 17.39 -47.06 18.84
CA ALA A 245 17.62 -48.22 19.67
C ALA A 245 17.51 -49.42 18.72
N ASP A 246 18.55 -49.60 17.91
CA ASP A 246 19.00 -50.88 17.42
C ASP A 246 19.59 -51.56 18.66
N ASP A 247 18.66 -51.92 19.55
CA ASP A 247 18.86 -52.86 20.65
C ASP A 247 18.98 -54.22 19.97
N GLY A 248 20.12 -54.41 19.31
CA GLY A 248 20.50 -55.69 18.74
C GLY A 248 20.52 -56.69 19.89
N PRO A 249 19.81 -57.84 19.79
CA PRO A 249 19.92 -58.85 20.81
C PRO A 249 21.39 -59.29 20.88
N THR A 250 22.02 -58.99 22.01
CA THR A 250 23.34 -59.49 22.36
C THR A 250 23.23 -61.01 22.51
N VAL A 251 23.38 -61.73 21.41
CA VAL A 251 23.55 -63.18 21.42
C VAL A 251 24.96 -63.44 21.93
N LEU A 252 25.04 -63.68 23.24
CA LEU A 252 26.17 -64.25 23.93
C LEU A 252 26.62 -65.52 23.21
N ALA A 253 27.73 -65.40 22.48
CA ALA A 253 28.52 -66.53 22.01
C ALA A 253 28.94 -67.37 23.23
N ARG A 254 28.39 -68.58 23.33
CA ARG A 254 28.94 -69.66 24.14
C ARG A 254 29.81 -70.49 23.21
N ASP A 255 31.12 -70.36 23.41
CA ASP A 255 32.13 -71.23 22.82
C ASP A 255 32.61 -72.24 23.90
N PRO A 256 33.46 -73.21 23.59
CA PRO A 256 33.08 -74.60 23.35
C PRO A 256 33.65 -75.55 24.41
N LEU A 257 32.99 -76.69 24.68
CA LEU A 257 33.62 -77.81 25.39
C LEU A 257 33.16 -79.16 24.81
N GLU A 258 34.15 -79.86 24.26
CA GLU A 258 34.52 -81.25 24.55
C GLU A 258 33.61 -82.43 24.11
N GLY A 259 34.30 -83.45 23.57
CA GLY A 259 33.80 -84.77 23.19
C GLY A 259 34.33 -85.13 21.80
N GLU A 260 35.53 -85.66 21.59
CA GLU A 260 36.16 -86.87 22.17
C GLU A 260 35.30 -88.14 22.00
N GLY A 261 35.70 -89.03 21.08
CA GLY A 261 35.38 -90.45 21.18
C GLY A 261 34.99 -91.21 19.90
N ARG A 262 36.01 -91.80 19.26
CA ARG A 262 36.03 -93.01 18.39
C ARG A 262 35.67 -92.89 16.91
#